data_AF-A0A168P2G1-F1
#
_entry.id   AF-A0A168P2G1-F1
#
_cell.length_a   1.000
_cell.length_b   1.000
_cell.length_c   1.000
_cell.angle_alpha   90.00
_cell.angle_beta   90.00
_cell.angle_gamma   90.00
#
_symmetry.space_group_name_H-M   'P 1'
#
loop_
_entity.id
_entity.type
_entity.pdbx_description
1 polymer ?
#
loop_
_entity_poly.entity_id
_entity_poly.type
_entity_poly.pdbx_seq_one_letter_code
_entity_poly.pdbx_strand_id
1 'polypeptide(L)' 'KVFTCKHDDCGKVFKRSEHLKRHVRSIHTLEKPFECPYQSCSKRFSRSDNLNQHIRIH' A
#
# COMPACT_ATOMS: atom_id res chain seq x y z
N LYS A 1 10.09 13.95 -15.16
CA LYS A 1 8.88 13.19 -15.54
C LYS A 1 8.03 12.98 -14.28
N VAL A 2 6.75 13.34 -14.31
CA VAL A 2 5.82 13.15 -13.17
C VAL A 2 4.89 11.96 -13.45
N PHE A 3 4.34 11.38 -12.38
CA PHE A 3 3.43 10.24 -12.44
C PHE A 3 2.08 10.64 -11.85
N THR A 4 1.08 10.76 -12.70
CA THR A 4 -0.28 11.16 -12.30
C THR A 4 -1.17 9.93 -12.12
N CYS A 5 -1.99 9.94 -11.07
CA CYS A 5 -3.02 8.92 -10.86
C CYS A 5 -4.04 8.98 -11.99
N LYS A 6 -4.37 7.80 -12.54
CA LYS A 6 -5.29 7.65 -13.67
C LYS A 6 -6.73 7.31 -13.24
N HIS A 7 -6.98 7.18 -11.94
CA HIS A 7 -8.35 7.03 -11.44
C HIS A 7 -9.09 8.34 -11.57
N ASP A 8 -10.36 8.23 -11.98
CA ASP A 8 -11.29 9.35 -12.10
C ASP A 8 -11.36 10.12 -10.77
N ASP A 9 -11.45 11.45 -10.86
CA ASP A 9 -11.49 12.38 -9.73
C ASP A 9 -10.31 12.33 -8.71
N CYS A 10 -9.26 11.53 -8.93
CA CYS A 10 -8.16 11.45 -7.98
C CYS A 10 -7.19 12.63 -8.07
N GLY A 11 -6.79 13.02 -9.29
CA GLY A 11 -5.90 14.14 -9.58
C GLY A 11 -4.49 14.11 -8.97
N LYS A 12 -4.14 13.09 -8.17
CA LYS A 12 -2.86 13.06 -7.42
C LYS A 12 -1.65 12.87 -8.33
N VAL A 13 -0.59 13.62 -8.04
CA VAL A 13 0.68 13.58 -8.79
C VAL A 13 1.82 13.16 -7.88
N PHE A 14 2.70 12.31 -8.39
CA PHE A 14 3.85 11.77 -7.68
C PHE A 14 5.14 12.00 -8.48
N LYS A 15 6.24 12.27 -7.76
CA LYS A 15 7.58 12.43 -8.35
C LYS A 15 8.21 11.09 -8.77
N ARG A 16 7.75 9.99 -8.19
CA ARG A 16 8.31 8.65 -8.39
C ARG A 16 7.22 7.63 -8.70
N SER A 17 7.50 6.67 -9.57
CA SER A 17 6.51 5.71 -10.07
C SER A 17 6.05 4.74 -8.99
N GLU A 18 6.93 4.33 -8.09
CA GLU A 18 6.59 3.42 -6.99
C GLU A 18 5.65 4.08 -5.97
N HIS A 19 5.74 5.41 -5.79
CA HIS A 19 4.80 6.15 -4.96
C HIS A 19 3.39 6.16 -5.58
N LEU A 20 3.29 6.35 -6.89
CA LEU A 20 2.01 6.24 -7.60
C LEU A 20 1.43 4.82 -7.47
N LYS A 21 2.24 3.78 -7.72
CA LYS A 21 1.80 2.38 -7.60
C LYS A 21 1.29 2.08 -6.19
N ARG A 22 2.03 2.51 -5.16
CA ARG A 22 1.62 2.35 -3.75
C ARG A 22 0.31 3.07 -3.47
N HIS A 23 0.17 4.31 -3.94
CA HIS A 23 -1.06 5.08 -3.78
C HIS A 23 -2.27 4.35 -4.39
N VAL A 24 -2.16 3.94 -5.65
CA VAL A 24 -3.23 3.20 -6.34
C VAL A 24 -3.60 1.94 -5.57
N ARG A 25 -2.59 1.17 -5.15
CA ARG A 25 -2.80 -0.04 -4.34
C ARG A 25 -3.59 0.27 -3.06
N SER A 26 -3.14 1.26 -2.31
CA SER A 26 -3.68 1.58 -0.98
C SER A 26 -5.05 2.24 -0.99
N ILE A 27 -5.39 3.00 -2.02
CA ILE A 27 -6.58 3.86 -2.02
C ILE A 27 -7.67 3.35 -2.98
N HIS A 28 -7.28 2.89 -4.16
CA HIS A 28 -8.26 2.56 -5.20
C HIS A 28 -8.54 1.07 -5.28
N THR A 29 -7.51 0.23 -5.16
CA THR A 29 -7.70 -1.24 -5.24
C THR A 29 -7.95 -1.89 -3.88
N LEU A 30 -7.59 -1.18 -2.80
CA LEU A 30 -7.61 -1.69 -1.42
C LEU A 30 -6.87 -3.03 -1.23
N GLU A 31 -5.97 -3.39 -2.16
CA GLU A 31 -5.21 -4.63 -2.11
C GLU A 31 -4.26 -4.62 -0.92
N LYS A 32 -4.30 -5.72 -0.16
CA LYS A 32 -3.44 -5.96 1.00
C LYS A 32 -2.68 -7.28 0.84
N PRO A 33 -1.67 -7.30 -0.04
CA PRO A 33 -0.94 -8.53 -0.37
C PRO A 33 -0.05 -9.03 0.79
N PHE A 34 0.25 -8.16 1.77
CA PHE A 34 1.14 -8.50 2.86
C PHE A 34 0.32 -8.98 4.06
N GLU A 35 0.33 -10.28 4.32
CA GLU A 35 -0.35 -10.89 5.46
C GLU A 35 0.62 -11.10 6.63
N CYS A 36 0.11 -10.95 7.85
CA CYS A 36 0.88 -11.25 9.06
C CYS A 36 1.22 -12.75 9.11
N PRO A 37 2.48 -13.13 9.34
CA PRO A 37 2.89 -14.53 9.36
C PRO A 37 2.43 -15.29 10.61
N TYR A 38 2.02 -14.58 11.67
CA TYR A 38 1.54 -15.21 12.90
C TYR A 38 0.12 -15.76 12.70
N GLN A 39 -0.06 -17.07 12.90
CA GLN A 39 -1.33 -17.77 12.64
C GLN A 39 -2.50 -17.27 13.49
N SER A 40 -2.22 -16.74 14.69
CA SER A 40 -3.24 -16.10 15.55
C SER A 40 -3.59 -14.67 15.11
N CYS A 41 -2.94 -14.14 14.07
CA CYS A 41 -3.12 -12.78 13.58
C CYS A 41 -3.41 -12.77 12.08
N SER A 42 -4.67 -12.59 11.69
CA SER A 42 -5.06 -12.50 10.27
C SER A 42 -4.99 -11.08 9.70
N LYS A 43 -4.12 -10.22 10.23
CA LYS A 43 -4.00 -8.82 9.78
C LYS A 43 -3.28 -8.75 8.43
N ARG A 44 -3.82 -7.96 7.51
CA ARG A 44 -3.25 -7.71 6.17
C ARG A 44 -2.93 -6.24 5.96
N PHE A 45 -1.88 -5.97 5.20
CA PHE A 45 -1.31 -4.65 4.94
C PHE A 45 -1.12 -4.42 3.44
N SER A 46 -1.29 -3.18 3.00
CA SER A 46 -1.04 -2.75 1.62
C SER A 46 0.44 -2.50 1.31
N ARG A 47 1.27 -2.44 2.36
CA ARG A 47 2.71 -2.15 2.30
C ARG A 47 3.51 -3.09 3.20
N SER A 48 4.70 -3.47 2.74
CA SER A 48 5.63 -4.32 3.49
C SER A 48 6.22 -3.63 4.71
N ASP A 49 6.52 -2.33 4.64
CA ASP A 49 7.07 -1.59 5.78
C ASP A 49 6.07 -1.47 6.94
N ASN A 50 4.77 -1.37 6.63
CA ASN A 50 3.71 -1.43 7.63
C ASN A 50 3.60 -2.82 8.27
N LEU A 51 3.70 -3.89 7.47
CA LEU A 51 3.75 -5.25 8.00
C LEU A 51 4.96 -5.45 8.91
N ASN A 52 6.15 -5.01 8.48
CA ASN A 52 7.37 -5.11 9.29
C ASN A 52 7.24 -4.34 10.60
N GLN A 53 6.62 -3.15 10.59
CA GLN A 53 6.34 -2.42 11.83
C GLN A 53 5.36 -3.19 12.72
N HIS A 54 4.31 -3.77 12.15
CA HIS A 54 3.33 -4.56 12.88
C HIS A 54 3.93 -5.83 13.49
N ILE A 55 4.83 -6.52 12.80
CA ILE A 55 5.47 -7.73 13.32
C ILE A 55 6.31 -7.43 14.58
N ARG A 56 6.84 -6.21 14.72
CA ARG A 56 7.61 -5.80 15.92
C ARG A 56 6.77 -5.66 17.19
N ILE A 57 5.44 -5.62 17.09
CA ILE A 57 4.54 -5.51 18.25
C ILE A 57 3.92 -6.85 18.66
N HIS A 58 4.21 -7.91 17.91
CA HIS A 58 3.99 -9.28 18.35
C HIS A 58 5.12 -9.70 19.27
#